data_AF-A0A0Z8Y185-F1
#
_entry.id   AF-A0A0Z8Y185-F1
#
_cell.length_a   1.000
_cell.length_b   1.000
_cell.length_c   1.000
_cell.angle_alpha   90.00
_cell.angle_beta   90.00
_cell.angle_gamma   90.00
#
_symmetry.space_group_name_H-M   'P 1'
#
loop_
_entity.id
_entity.type
_entity.pdbx_description
1 polymer ?
#
loop_
_entity_poly.entity_id
_entity_poly.type
_entity_poly.pdbx_seq_one_letter_code
_entity_poly.pdbx_strand_id
1 'polypeptide(L)' 'METRTEIHFFFLPDFETEEVYLAEHHRQGWKFQKNKFGFFYIFEKYGLK' A
#
# COMPACT_ATOMS: atom_id res chain seq x y z
N MET A 1 0.18 -17.21 11.50
CA MET A 1 0.44 -16.37 10.32
C MET A 1 0.82 -15.02 10.85
N GLU A 2 2.02 -14.54 10.57
CA GLU A 2 2.39 -13.16 10.92
C GLU A 2 1.87 -12.23 9.83
N THR A 3 1.10 -11.21 10.19
CA THR A 3 0.62 -10.19 9.25
C THR A 3 1.53 -8.98 9.37
N ARG A 4 2.07 -8.51 8.24
CA ARG A 4 2.83 -7.26 8.16
C ARG A 4 1.91 -6.16 7.64
N THR A 5 1.90 -5.01 8.30
CA THR A 5 1.15 -3.82 7.88
C THR A 5 2.13 -2.75 7.42
N GLU A 6 1.86 -2.14 6.27
CA GLU A 6 2.59 -1.00 5.76
C GLU A 6 1.64 0.18 5.56
N ILE A 7 2.09 1.38 5.92
CA ILE A 7 1.34 2.63 5.75
C ILE A 7 2.19 3.57 4.92
N HIS A 8 1.62 4.09 3.83
CA HIS A 8 2.26 5.04 2.96
C HIS A 8 1.43 6.31 2.80
N PHE A 9 2.09 7.45 2.71
CA PHE A 9 1.46 8.76 2.49
C PHE A 9 1.81 9.26 1.09
N PHE A 10 0.80 9.59 0.29
CA PHE A 10 0.99 10.33 -0.95
C PHE A 10 0.62 11.78 -0.76
N PHE A 11 1.51 12.68 -1.22
CA PHE A 11 1.18 14.09 -1.33
C PHE A 11 0.38 14.30 -2.63
N LEU A 12 -0.64 15.16 -2.59
CA LEU A 12 -1.66 15.33 -3.65
C LEU A 12 -1.16 15.56 -5.10
N PRO A 13 0.04 16.09 -5.42
CA PRO A 13 0.46 16.28 -6.80
C PRO A 13 1.21 15.09 -7.43
N ASP A 14 1.40 13.97 -6.73
CA ASP A 14 2.28 12.88 -7.20
C ASP A 14 1.52 11.62 -7.65
N PHE A 15 0.56 11.81 -8.56
CA PHE A 15 -0.31 10.72 -9.04
C PHE A 15 0.44 9.63 -9.83
N GLU A 16 1.48 9.99 -10.58
CA GLU A 16 2.29 9.02 -11.33
C GLU A 16 3.09 8.12 -10.37
N THR A 17 3.70 8.70 -9.33
CA THR A 17 4.41 7.91 -8.31
C THR A 17 3.44 7.06 -7.49
N GLU A 18 2.24 7.58 -7.20
CA GLU A 18 1.17 6.81 -6.56
C GLU A 18 0.81 5.57 -7.38
N GLU A 19 0.56 5.72 -8.68
CA GLU A 19 0.23 4.59 -9.56
C GLU A 19 1.32 3.51 -9.56
N VAL A 20 2.59 3.93 -9.70
CA VAL A 20 3.74 3.01 -9.72
C VAL A 20 3.85 2.25 -8.41
N TYR A 21 3.78 2.95 -7.26
CA TYR A 21 3.86 2.31 -5.94
C TYR A 21 2.73 1.29 -5.73
N LEU A 22 1.48 1.66 -6.06
CA LEU A 22 0.34 0.77 -5.92
C LEU A 22 0.50 -0.49 -6.78
N ALA A 23 0.98 -0.34 -8.02
CA ALA A 23 1.22 -1.45 -8.92
C ALA A 23 2.33 -2.39 -8.40
N GLU A 24 3.42 -1.84 -7.86
CA GLU A 24 4.50 -2.63 -7.26
C GLU A 24 4.07 -3.39 -6.01
N HIS A 25 3.32 -2.75 -5.10
CA HIS A 25 2.79 -3.41 -3.90
C HIS A 25 1.88 -4.58 -4.24
N HIS A 26 1.00 -4.39 -5.23
CA HIS A 26 0.13 -5.46 -5.70
C HIS A 26 0.94 -6.62 -6.30
N ARG A 27 1.97 -6.34 -7.12
CA ARG A 27 2.87 -7.37 -7.66
C ARG A 27 3.63 -8.13 -6.58
N GLN A 28 3.99 -7.46 -5.49
CA GLN A 28 4.66 -8.06 -4.34
C GLN A 28 3.70 -8.84 -3.41
N GLY A 29 2.40 -8.88 -3.72
CA GLY A 29 1.40 -9.61 -2.95
C GLY A 29 0.92 -8.87 -1.70
N TRP A 30 1.15 -7.56 -1.61
CA TRP A 30 0.48 -6.72 -0.62
C TRP A 30 -0.98 -6.54 -1.01
N LYS A 31 -1.85 -6.60 -0.02
CA LYS A 31 -3.29 -6.35 -0.17
C LYS A 31 -3.61 -4.98 0.38
N PHE A 32 -4.20 -4.15 -0.47
CA PHE A 32 -4.77 -2.88 -0.03
C PHE A 32 -5.90 -3.13 0.98
N GLN A 33 -5.85 -2.45 2.12
CA GLN A 33 -6.86 -2.55 3.17
C GLN A 33 -7.80 -1.34 3.16
N LYS A 34 -7.24 -0.13 3.21
CA LYS A 34 -8.04 1.11 3.24
C LYS A 34 -7.20 2.34 2.93
N ASN A 35 -7.87 3.38 2.45
CA ASN A 35 -7.35 4.73 2.35
C ASN A 35 -7.97 5.59 3.47
N LYS A 36 -7.16 6.45 4.11
CA LYS A 36 -7.66 7.48 5.03
C LYS A 36 -7.32 8.87 4.50
N PHE A 37 -8.31 9.77 4.62
CA PHE A 37 -8.20 11.19 4.28
C PHE A 37 -7.81 11.50 2.82
N GLY A 38 -7.78 10.51 1.93
CA GLY A 38 -7.39 10.69 0.52
C GLY A 38 -5.89 10.59 0.26
N PHE A 39 -5.06 10.34 1.27
CA PHE A 39 -3.60 10.35 1.13
C PHE A 39 -2.87 9.25 1.93
N PHE A 40 -3.50 8.63 2.93
CA PHE A 40 -2.87 7.52 3.66
C PHE A 40 -3.37 6.18 3.16
N TYR A 41 -2.50 5.41 2.52
CA TYR A 41 -2.79 4.06 2.04
C TYR A 41 -2.24 3.03 3.02
N ILE A 42 -3.07 2.06 3.38
CA ILE A 42 -2.73 1.00 4.33
C ILE A 42 -2.79 -0.35 3.61
N PHE A 43 -1.70 -1.12 3.71
CA PHE A 43 -1.54 -2.43 3.09
C PHE A 43 -1.22 -3.50 4.12
N GLU A 44 -1.58 -4.74 3.80
CA GLU A 44 -1.21 -5.92 4.57
C GLU A 44 -0.64 -7.01 3.69
N LYS A 45 0.37 -7.72 4.21
CA LYS A 45 0.94 -8.92 3.59
C LYS A 45 1.07 -10.02 4.62
N TYR A 46 0.53 -11.19 4.28
CA TYR A 46 0.66 -12.38 5.12
C TYR A 46 2.05 -12.98 4.91
N GLY A 47 2.81 -13.15 5.99
CA GLY A 47 4.06 -13.89 5.97
C GLY A 47 3.78 -15.38 5.78
N LEU A 48 4.36 -15.97 4.73
CA LEU A 48 4.53 -17.41 4.65
C LEU A 48 5.53 -17.81 5.75
N LYS A 49 5.12 -18.77 6.58
CA LYS A 49 5.96 -19.36 7.63
C LYS A 49 7.10 -20.14 7.02
#